data_AF-A0A2K0W485-F1
#
_entry.id   AF-A0A2K0W485-F1
#
_cell.length_a   1.000
_cell.length_b   1.000
_cell.length_c   1.000
_cell.angle_alpha   90.00
_cell.angle_beta   90.00
_cell.angle_gamma   90.00
#
_symmetry.space_group_name_H-M   'P 1'
#
loop_
_entity.id
_entity.type
_entity.pdbx_description
1 polymer ?
#
loop_
_entity_poly.entity_id
_entity_poly.type
_entity_poly.pdbx_seq_one_letter_code
_entity_poly.pdbx_strand_id
1 'polypeptide(L)'
;MDELPATPPSRKEFRSYYSGLPDCPNLVARSTTTPWNGPVYDWDVYDRILDPVEKHAVVPLWNDSTGPLRQKILEAVQDIDWNAIDILRCGSADFKDRHLVRPVILFVSVEPESTKWLNGRAVALKWRDVLREHGINDVEVEIKETTITQCCSSVQDQTESEPPAAKLSPHIPTLQEEGFRRDSIQVSELLGTMIAPSRNPTREGTKGLYLRIRNPETVIALTCRHVVVGPKEENIDFCHDANNSRGIIQPGNKTYKDTTEFLRNRISSTQSAIDLCESFTPVPHKRIEHLRSDKVEEESSLQRLEPFESMESRTVGHVLFSPKFGLSSSSPARFRDWALIELDQKKHQTPVKQLRNTAPERLHAINVWPEFMRVMPEAEMRCPDFEFAVPGKTVVDEDFMRVCMYGSASGASHGVTNTARSVVRRFVGGVPMVSEEWCILGSIACEKRKHFSKQGDSGASVMGDDGRVAAILTSGAQGVAEESIISRMQHPSNGCWTILEDMDMMWSGWAKKFLWTICINVYNLTIDWTASLGGTTRYHSGVDYSGRVSAIY
;
A
#
# COMPACT_ATOMS: atom_id res chain seq x y z
N MET A 1 44.22 9.20 -12.38
CA MET A 1 44.35 8.63 -11.02
C MET A 1 43.77 7.24 -11.11
N ASP A 2 44.58 6.22 -10.87
CA ASP A 2 44.11 4.84 -10.90
C ASP A 2 43.14 4.62 -9.72
N GLU A 3 41.92 4.14 -10.00
CA GLU A 3 40.95 3.73 -8.98
C GLU A 3 41.61 2.69 -8.06
N LEU A 4 41.53 2.88 -6.74
CA LEU A 4 41.96 1.88 -5.77
C LEU A 4 41.31 0.51 -6.11
N PRO A 5 42.03 -0.61 -5.97
CA PRO A 5 41.47 -1.92 -6.26
C PRO A 5 40.32 -2.19 -5.29
N ALA A 6 39.07 -2.16 -5.75
CA ALA A 6 37.97 -2.34 -4.81
C ALA A 6 37.96 -3.77 -4.24
N THR A 7 37.73 -3.86 -2.94
CA THR A 7 37.63 -5.09 -2.17
C THR A 7 36.16 -5.50 -2.01
N PRO A 8 35.86 -6.79 -1.75
CA PRO A 8 34.52 -7.19 -1.33
C PRO A 8 34.10 -6.45 -0.06
N PRO A 9 32.79 -6.20 0.13
CA PRO A 9 32.31 -5.58 1.37
C PRO A 9 32.68 -6.47 2.56
N SER A 10 33.07 -5.83 3.67
CA SER A 10 33.27 -6.55 4.92
C SER A 10 31.95 -7.16 5.42
N ARG A 11 31.97 -8.16 6.31
CA ARG A 11 30.73 -8.71 6.90
C ARG A 11 29.89 -7.63 7.58
N LYS A 12 30.52 -6.63 8.20
CA LYS A 12 29.84 -5.49 8.83
C LYS A 12 29.19 -4.59 7.77
N GLU A 13 29.91 -4.26 6.70
CA GLU A 13 29.37 -3.48 5.58
C GLU A 13 28.20 -4.23 4.92
N PHE A 14 28.37 -5.50 4.58
CA PHE A 14 27.34 -6.35 3.99
C PHE A 14 26.00 -6.28 4.75
N ARG A 15 26.03 -6.36 6.09
CA ARG A 15 24.80 -6.38 6.93
C ARG A 15 24.28 -5.01 7.33
N SER A 16 25.14 -4.00 7.41
CA SER A 16 24.80 -2.72 8.04
C SER A 16 24.84 -1.53 7.09
N TYR A 17 25.23 -1.72 5.83
CA TYR A 17 25.31 -0.64 4.84
C TYR A 17 23.98 0.10 4.67
N TYR A 18 22.86 -0.64 4.73
CA TYR A 18 21.49 -0.12 4.60
C TYR A 18 20.73 -0.06 5.93
N SER A 19 21.43 0.04 7.07
CA SER A 19 20.79 0.30 8.36
C SER A 19 19.83 1.50 8.25
N GLY A 20 18.68 1.43 8.91
CA GLY A 20 17.67 2.49 8.89
C GLY A 20 16.63 2.40 7.76
N LEU A 21 16.90 1.62 6.71
CA LEU A 21 15.87 1.31 5.71
C LEU A 21 14.83 0.33 6.28
N PRO A 22 13.55 0.46 5.91
CA PRO A 22 12.46 -0.47 6.25
C PRO A 22 12.83 -1.95 6.28
N ASP A 23 13.49 -2.40 5.21
CA ASP A 23 13.83 -3.79 4.96
C ASP A 23 15.26 -4.17 5.36
N CYS A 24 16.07 -3.22 5.85
CA CYS A 24 17.50 -3.43 6.18
C CYS A 24 18.21 -4.44 5.24
N PRO A 25 18.18 -4.25 3.92
CA PRO A 25 18.68 -5.25 2.97
C PRO A 25 20.21 -5.44 3.11
N ASN A 26 20.72 -6.59 2.67
CA ASN A 26 22.18 -6.81 2.63
C ASN A 26 22.79 -6.21 1.37
N LEU A 27 23.96 -5.58 1.47
CA LEU A 27 24.73 -5.09 0.32
C LEU A 27 25.52 -6.22 -0.33
N VAL A 28 25.27 -6.50 -1.61
CA VAL A 28 26.06 -7.47 -2.40
C VAL A 28 27.26 -6.80 -3.07
N ALA A 29 27.02 -5.69 -3.78
CA ALA A 29 28.05 -5.00 -4.56
C ALA A 29 27.64 -3.55 -4.84
N ARG A 30 28.64 -2.71 -5.15
CA ARG A 30 28.42 -1.31 -5.55
C ARG A 30 29.45 -0.89 -6.59
N SER A 31 29.08 0.08 -7.44
CA SER A 31 29.93 0.60 -8.51
C SER A 31 30.98 1.61 -8.02
N THR A 32 30.76 2.20 -6.84
CA THR A 32 31.67 3.15 -6.20
C THR A 32 32.78 2.43 -5.42
N THR A 33 33.96 3.04 -5.38
CA THR A 33 35.11 2.55 -4.60
C THR A 33 35.31 3.32 -3.29
N THR A 34 34.43 4.28 -2.98
CA THR A 34 34.52 5.08 -1.76
C THR A 34 34.41 4.18 -0.54
N PRO A 35 35.37 4.16 0.40
CA PRO A 35 35.27 3.30 1.59
C PRO A 35 34.00 3.57 2.39
N TRP A 36 33.34 2.51 2.85
CA TRP A 36 32.22 2.66 3.79
C TRP A 36 32.80 2.92 5.18
N ASN A 37 32.59 4.13 5.70
CA ASN A 37 33.15 4.54 6.99
C ASN A 37 32.37 3.98 8.19
N GLY A 38 31.15 3.47 7.98
CA GLY A 38 30.30 2.84 8.98
C GLY A 38 30.10 3.66 10.27
N PRO A 39 29.36 3.11 11.24
CA PRO A 39 29.35 3.67 12.59
C PRO A 39 30.71 3.43 13.27
N VAL A 40 31.31 4.50 13.81
CA VAL A 40 32.60 4.48 14.50
C VAL A 40 32.48 3.75 15.83
N TYR A 41 31.34 3.93 16.50
CA TYR A 41 30.96 3.22 17.73
C TYR A 41 29.68 2.40 17.54
N ASP A 42 29.50 1.32 18.31
CA ASP A 42 28.29 0.47 18.21
C ASP A 42 26.97 1.18 18.58
N TRP A 43 27.06 2.37 19.20
CA TRP A 43 25.91 3.23 19.51
C TRP A 43 25.68 4.33 18.46
N ASP A 44 26.59 4.52 17.49
CA ASP A 44 26.37 5.45 16.38
C ASP A 44 25.30 4.87 15.45
N VAL A 45 24.22 5.62 15.29
CA VAL A 45 23.13 5.26 14.37
C VAL A 45 23.44 5.88 13.00
N TYR A 46 24.10 5.12 12.12
CA TYR A 46 24.27 5.49 10.71
C TYR A 46 23.07 5.00 9.90
N ASP A 47 21.91 5.60 10.14
CA ASP A 47 20.69 5.25 9.41
C ASP A 47 20.70 5.90 8.03
N ARG A 48 20.37 5.12 7.01
CA ARG A 48 20.05 5.59 5.67
C ARG A 48 18.56 5.83 5.56
N ILE A 49 18.21 6.71 4.62
CA ILE A 49 16.83 6.98 4.23
C ILE A 49 16.73 7.02 2.70
N LEU A 50 15.56 6.65 2.18
CA LEU A 50 15.22 6.73 0.76
C LEU A 50 14.40 7.98 0.49
N ASP A 51 14.63 8.65 -0.64
CA ASP A 51 13.80 9.75 -1.13
C ASP A 51 13.43 9.55 -2.61
N PRO A 52 12.37 10.21 -3.10
CA PRO A 52 12.08 10.27 -4.53
C PRO A 52 13.26 10.83 -5.33
N VAL A 53 13.34 10.48 -6.61
CA VAL A 53 14.40 10.99 -7.50
C VAL A 53 14.21 12.46 -7.87
N GLU A 54 12.96 12.92 -8.00
CA GLU A 54 12.59 14.29 -8.44
C GLU A 54 13.08 14.61 -9.87
N LYS A 55 13.35 15.89 -10.20
CA LYS A 55 14.01 16.28 -11.48
C LYS A 55 15.41 15.67 -11.55
N HIS A 56 15.59 14.68 -12.41
CA HIS A 56 16.90 14.14 -12.75
C HIS A 56 16.93 13.66 -14.21
N ALA A 57 18.04 13.87 -14.91
CA ALA A 57 18.19 13.48 -16.32
C ALA A 57 18.00 11.98 -16.58
N VAL A 58 18.17 11.15 -15.55
CA VAL A 58 17.97 9.69 -15.63
C VAL A 58 16.50 9.31 -15.72
N VAL A 59 15.58 10.10 -15.14
CA VAL A 59 14.15 9.76 -15.05
C VAL A 59 13.50 9.64 -16.43
N PRO A 60 13.60 10.60 -17.36
CA PRO A 60 12.97 10.46 -18.67
C PRO A 60 13.60 9.33 -19.51
N LEU A 61 14.93 9.13 -19.42
CA LEU A 61 15.62 8.05 -20.13
C LEU A 61 15.26 6.67 -19.58
N TRP A 62 15.11 6.58 -18.26
CA TRP A 62 14.67 5.36 -17.61
C TRP A 62 13.22 5.08 -17.94
N ASN A 63 12.30 6.03 -17.73
CA ASN A 63 10.86 5.82 -17.88
C ASN A 63 10.41 5.54 -19.33
N ASP A 64 11.26 5.78 -20.34
CA ASP A 64 11.07 5.25 -21.68
C ASP A 64 11.30 3.72 -21.69
N SER A 65 10.19 2.97 -21.60
CA SER A 65 10.17 1.51 -21.64
C SER A 65 10.83 0.90 -22.89
N THR A 66 10.87 1.66 -23.98
CA THR A 66 11.47 1.26 -25.27
C THR A 66 12.84 1.88 -25.51
N GLY A 67 13.31 2.71 -24.59
CA GLY A 67 14.53 3.48 -24.71
C GLY A 67 15.79 2.61 -24.60
N PRO A 68 16.88 3.02 -25.28
CA PRO A 68 18.12 2.25 -25.33
C PRO A 68 18.77 2.08 -23.94
N LEU A 69 18.63 3.08 -23.06
CA LEU A 69 19.17 3.02 -21.69
C LEU A 69 18.54 1.87 -20.90
N ARG A 70 17.20 1.78 -20.87
CA ARG A 70 16.48 0.74 -20.14
C ARG A 70 16.73 -0.65 -20.74
N GLN A 71 16.71 -0.77 -22.06
CA GLN A 71 16.97 -2.06 -22.73
C GLN A 71 18.37 -2.61 -22.42
N LYS A 72 19.42 -1.79 -22.55
CA LYS A 72 20.79 -2.19 -22.23
C LYS A 72 20.98 -2.56 -20.75
N ILE A 73 20.32 -1.85 -19.84
CA ILE A 73 20.33 -2.18 -18.40
C ILE A 73 19.69 -3.56 -18.17
N LEU A 74 18.50 -3.81 -18.74
CA LEU A 74 17.80 -5.09 -18.62
C LEU A 74 18.56 -6.26 -19.24
N GLU A 75 19.21 -6.06 -20.39
CA GLU A 75 20.10 -7.04 -21.01
C GLU A 75 21.28 -7.38 -20.10
N ALA A 76 21.82 -6.38 -19.40
CA ALA A 76 22.99 -6.56 -18.56
C ALA A 76 22.72 -7.30 -17.23
N VAL A 77 21.45 -7.47 -16.82
CA VAL A 77 21.07 -8.29 -15.63
C VAL A 77 20.52 -9.66 -15.95
N GLN A 78 20.46 -10.07 -17.23
CA GLN A 78 19.94 -11.38 -17.58
C GLN A 78 20.69 -12.53 -16.89
N ASP A 79 21.96 -12.32 -16.56
CA ASP A 79 22.85 -13.33 -15.97
C ASP A 79 22.81 -13.42 -14.42
N ILE A 80 21.97 -12.60 -13.75
CA ILE A 80 21.79 -12.65 -12.30
C ILE A 80 20.32 -12.81 -11.92
N ASP A 81 20.06 -13.32 -10.71
CA ASP A 81 18.71 -13.59 -10.24
C ASP A 81 18.04 -12.37 -9.60
N TRP A 82 17.83 -11.33 -10.42
CA TRP A 82 17.21 -10.07 -9.98
C TRP A 82 15.68 -10.17 -9.84
N ASN A 83 15.08 -9.39 -8.97
CA ASN A 83 13.62 -9.33 -8.81
C ASN A 83 13.05 -7.91 -8.91
N ALA A 84 13.83 -6.87 -8.60
CA ALA A 84 13.47 -5.48 -8.85
C ALA A 84 14.66 -4.62 -9.28
N ILE A 85 14.35 -3.58 -10.04
CA ILE A 85 15.23 -2.47 -10.35
C ILE A 85 14.51 -1.18 -9.96
N ASP A 86 15.09 -0.43 -9.04
CA ASP A 86 14.56 0.83 -8.52
C ASP A 86 15.60 1.94 -8.73
N ILE A 87 15.15 3.17 -9.03
CA ILE A 87 16.03 4.35 -8.99
C ILE A 87 15.49 5.25 -7.90
N LEU A 88 16.28 5.48 -6.85
CA LEU A 88 15.88 6.25 -5.68
C LEU A 88 17.04 7.10 -5.20
N ARG A 89 16.75 8.16 -4.47
CA ARG A 89 17.80 8.83 -3.69
C ARG A 89 18.04 8.04 -2.41
N CYS A 90 19.29 7.85 -2.04
CA CYS A 90 19.64 7.14 -0.81
C CYS A 90 20.89 7.72 -0.17
N GLY A 91 20.82 7.99 1.13
CA GLY A 91 21.94 8.57 1.84
C GLY A 91 21.66 8.68 3.34
N SER A 92 22.57 9.35 4.04
CA SER A 92 22.49 9.54 5.49
C SER A 92 21.16 10.18 5.90
N ALA A 93 20.61 9.68 7.00
CA ALA A 93 19.50 10.29 7.72
C ALA A 93 19.96 11.45 8.62
N ASP A 94 21.27 11.74 8.73
CA ASP A 94 21.75 12.86 9.55
C ASP A 94 21.20 14.20 9.02
N PHE A 95 20.39 14.83 9.86
CA PHE A 95 19.70 16.07 9.59
C PHE A 95 20.60 17.31 9.69
N LYS A 96 21.87 17.18 10.10
CA LYS A 96 22.87 18.24 9.94
C LYS A 96 23.21 18.48 8.47
N ASP A 97 22.98 17.47 7.63
CA ASP A 97 23.20 17.50 6.18
C ASP A 97 21.90 17.73 5.39
N ARG A 98 20.88 18.38 5.98
CA ARG A 98 19.58 18.69 5.33
C ARG A 98 19.67 19.41 3.98
N HIS A 99 20.79 20.08 3.72
CA HIS A 99 21.04 20.79 2.47
C HIS A 99 21.75 19.93 1.41
N LEU A 100 22.24 18.74 1.78
CA LEU A 100 22.84 17.81 0.83
C LEU A 100 21.74 16.99 0.17
N VAL A 101 21.57 17.22 -1.12
CA VAL A 101 20.79 16.35 -1.99
C VAL A 101 21.42 14.96 -1.96
N ARG A 102 20.66 13.96 -1.50
CA ARG A 102 21.13 12.57 -1.45
C ARG A 102 21.43 12.05 -2.85
N PRO A 103 22.48 11.23 -3.01
CA PRO A 103 22.88 10.72 -4.32
C PRO A 103 21.76 9.84 -4.91
N VAL A 104 21.63 9.88 -6.24
CA VAL A 104 20.74 9.00 -6.97
C VAL A 104 21.41 7.65 -7.12
N ILE A 105 20.72 6.61 -6.67
CA ILE A 105 21.18 5.23 -6.72
C ILE A 105 20.19 4.41 -7.54
N LEU A 106 20.74 3.67 -8.49
CA LEU A 106 20.07 2.62 -9.20
C LEU A 106 20.31 1.30 -8.45
N PHE A 107 19.26 0.80 -7.81
CA PHE A 107 19.25 -0.43 -7.04
C PHE A 107 18.89 -1.63 -7.92
N VAL A 108 19.64 -2.73 -7.77
CA VAL A 108 19.22 -4.08 -8.15
C VAL A 108 18.90 -4.86 -6.91
N SER A 109 17.66 -5.31 -6.79
CA SER A 109 17.31 -6.33 -5.83
C SER A 109 17.49 -7.71 -6.44
N VAL A 110 18.20 -8.58 -5.74
CA VAL A 110 18.42 -9.98 -6.08
C VAL A 110 17.91 -10.87 -4.95
N GLU A 111 17.54 -12.11 -5.27
CA GLU A 111 17.17 -13.07 -4.23
C GLU A 111 18.34 -13.29 -3.26
N PRO A 112 18.08 -13.48 -1.96
CA PRO A 112 19.13 -13.72 -0.97
C PRO A 112 20.03 -14.88 -1.36
N GLU A 113 21.35 -14.69 -1.19
CA GLU A 113 22.39 -15.67 -1.49
C GLU A 113 22.52 -16.08 -2.97
N SER A 114 21.71 -15.50 -3.88
CA SER A 114 21.71 -15.85 -5.31
C SER A 114 22.93 -15.33 -6.07
N THR A 115 23.51 -14.21 -5.62
CA THR A 115 24.53 -13.48 -6.36
C THR A 115 25.78 -13.23 -5.52
N LYS A 116 26.93 -13.69 -6.00
CA LYS A 116 28.24 -13.45 -5.36
C LYS A 116 28.77 -12.06 -5.71
N TRP A 117 29.58 -11.47 -4.81
CA TRP A 117 30.17 -10.14 -4.98
C TRP A 117 30.84 -9.91 -6.35
N LEU A 118 31.65 -10.85 -6.84
CA LEU A 118 32.35 -10.70 -8.13
C LEU A 118 31.38 -10.47 -9.30
N ASN A 119 30.32 -11.30 -9.37
CA ASN A 119 29.31 -11.19 -10.41
C ASN A 119 28.48 -9.92 -10.23
N GLY A 120 28.07 -9.62 -8.99
CA GLY A 120 27.32 -8.41 -8.69
C GLY A 120 28.11 -7.15 -9.04
N ARG A 121 29.41 -7.10 -8.74
CA ARG A 121 30.26 -5.96 -9.07
C ARG A 121 30.45 -5.81 -10.57
N ALA A 122 30.63 -6.90 -11.30
CA ALA A 122 30.74 -6.85 -12.77
C ALA A 122 29.48 -6.24 -13.40
N VAL A 123 28.29 -6.65 -12.93
CA VAL A 123 27.01 -6.07 -13.35
C VAL A 123 26.93 -4.59 -12.98
N ALA A 124 27.25 -4.22 -11.73
CA ALA A 124 27.18 -2.84 -11.27
C ALA A 124 28.09 -1.90 -12.09
N LEU A 125 29.29 -2.34 -12.46
CA LEU A 125 30.21 -1.57 -13.31
C LEU A 125 29.69 -1.46 -14.75
N LYS A 126 29.21 -2.57 -15.33
CA LYS A 126 28.61 -2.56 -16.68
C LYS A 126 27.46 -1.57 -16.76
N TRP A 127 26.63 -1.49 -15.73
CA TRP A 127 25.51 -0.56 -15.66
C TRP A 127 25.92 0.89 -15.51
N ARG A 128 26.91 1.16 -14.65
CA ARG A 128 27.53 2.49 -14.55
C ARG A 128 28.04 2.94 -15.91
N ASP A 129 28.66 2.04 -16.67
CA ASP A 129 29.18 2.35 -18.01
C ASP A 129 28.04 2.62 -19.00
N VAL A 130 26.94 1.84 -18.96
CA VAL A 130 25.71 2.12 -19.74
C VAL A 130 25.11 3.49 -19.38
N LEU A 131 25.04 3.87 -18.11
CA LEU A 131 24.57 5.19 -17.68
C LEU A 131 25.44 6.30 -18.29
N ARG A 132 26.77 6.15 -18.22
CA ARG A 132 27.75 7.10 -18.76
C ARG A 132 27.69 7.23 -20.28
N GLU A 133 27.46 6.13 -21.00
CA GLU A 133 27.23 6.14 -22.46
C GLU A 133 26.05 7.05 -22.86
N HIS A 134 25.06 7.21 -21.99
CA HIS A 134 23.90 8.08 -22.21
C HIS A 134 24.04 9.44 -21.52
N GLY A 135 25.25 9.82 -21.10
CA GLY A 135 25.55 11.11 -20.48
C GLY A 135 25.19 11.23 -19.00
N ILE A 136 24.78 10.13 -18.35
CA ILE A 136 24.45 10.10 -16.92
C ILE A 136 25.67 9.68 -16.12
N ASN A 137 26.29 10.63 -15.42
CA ASN A 137 27.56 10.43 -14.71
C ASN A 137 27.43 10.47 -13.18
N ASP A 138 26.26 10.86 -12.68
CA ASP A 138 25.95 11.19 -11.29
C ASP A 138 24.95 10.19 -10.66
N VAL A 139 24.87 8.98 -11.22
CA VAL A 139 24.07 7.87 -10.69
C VAL A 139 24.99 6.72 -10.28
N GLU A 140 24.87 6.29 -9.02
CA GLU A 140 25.56 5.11 -8.51
C GLU A 140 24.72 3.85 -8.76
N VAL A 141 25.39 2.69 -8.86
CA VAL A 141 24.72 1.40 -9.00
C VAL A 141 25.05 0.53 -7.81
N GLU A 142 24.01 0.02 -7.14
CA GLU A 142 24.15 -0.85 -5.99
C GLU A 142 23.27 -2.10 -6.13
N ILE A 143 23.79 -3.24 -5.69
CA ILE A 143 23.10 -4.53 -5.71
C ILE A 143 22.86 -4.94 -4.26
N LYS A 144 21.62 -5.28 -3.95
CA LYS A 144 21.16 -5.62 -2.61
C LYS A 144 20.33 -6.89 -2.59
N GLU A 145 20.42 -7.65 -1.51
CA GLU A 145 19.55 -8.81 -1.27
C GLU A 145 18.21 -8.34 -0.72
N THR A 146 17.12 -8.68 -1.39
CA THR A 146 15.76 -8.34 -1.00
C THR A 146 14.83 -9.30 -1.71
N THR A 147 13.79 -9.80 -1.04
CA THR A 147 12.74 -10.60 -1.69
C THR A 147 11.50 -9.75 -1.88
N ILE A 148 10.85 -9.83 -3.04
CA ILE A 148 9.58 -9.13 -3.26
C ILE A 148 8.44 -10.04 -2.85
N THR A 149 7.68 -9.65 -1.84
CA THR A 149 6.57 -10.46 -1.34
C THR A 149 5.22 -9.79 -1.62
N GLN A 150 4.25 -10.59 -2.02
CA GLN A 150 2.85 -10.18 -2.06
C GLN A 150 2.38 -9.91 -0.63
N CYS A 151 1.76 -8.74 -0.39
CA CYS A 151 1.38 -8.30 0.96
C CYS A 151 0.08 -8.95 1.46
N CYS A 152 -0.11 -10.27 1.31
CA CYS A 152 -1.19 -11.02 1.96
C CYS A 152 -0.73 -11.62 3.30
N SER A 153 -1.61 -11.70 4.31
CA SER A 153 -1.28 -12.37 5.58
C SER A 153 -1.08 -13.89 5.39
N SER A 154 -0.15 -14.50 6.14
CA SER A 154 0.16 -15.93 6.08
C SER A 154 -0.72 -16.79 7.01
N VAL A 155 -0.86 -18.07 6.64
CA VAL A 155 -1.82 -19.07 7.14
C VAL A 155 -1.54 -19.55 8.57
N GLN A 156 -2.57 -19.58 9.43
CA GLN A 156 -2.74 -20.58 10.51
C GLN A 156 -4.22 -21.00 10.59
N ASP A 157 -4.48 -22.31 10.55
CA ASP A 157 -5.78 -22.99 10.43
C ASP A 157 -6.75 -22.76 11.61
N GLN A 158 -8.07 -22.83 11.35
CA GLN A 158 -9.04 -23.74 12.03
C GLN A 158 -10.53 -23.39 11.79
N THR A 159 -11.31 -24.48 11.80
CA THR A 159 -12.72 -24.84 11.46
C THR A 159 -13.89 -24.08 12.10
N GLU A 160 -15.08 -24.21 11.46
CA GLU A 160 -16.37 -23.52 11.70
C GLU A 160 -17.49 -24.37 12.38
N SER A 161 -18.53 -23.65 12.86
CA SER A 161 -19.90 -24.11 13.15
C SER A 161 -20.94 -22.98 12.92
N GLU A 162 -22.20 -23.33 12.56
CA GLU A 162 -23.32 -22.46 12.05
C GLU A 162 -24.20 -21.71 13.13
N PRO A 163 -25.28 -20.94 12.80
CA PRO A 163 -25.27 -19.52 12.42
C PRO A 163 -26.27 -18.60 13.20
N PRO A 164 -26.16 -17.27 13.04
CA PRO A 164 -27.31 -16.45 12.59
C PRO A 164 -26.96 -15.45 11.46
N ALA A 165 -27.98 -14.88 10.79
CA ALA A 165 -27.80 -13.98 9.65
C ALA A 165 -27.55 -12.51 10.07
N ALA A 166 -26.30 -12.05 9.98
CA ALA A 166 -25.89 -10.67 10.25
C ALA A 166 -25.70 -9.81 8.98
N LYS A 167 -25.74 -8.48 9.14
CA LYS A 167 -25.53 -7.47 8.07
C LYS A 167 -24.49 -6.43 8.50
N LEU A 168 -23.60 -6.03 7.59
CA LEU A 168 -22.64 -4.93 7.79
C LEU A 168 -23.35 -3.60 8.06
N SER A 169 -22.79 -2.74 8.90
CA SER A 169 -23.39 -1.44 9.25
C SER A 169 -22.62 -0.24 8.67
N PRO A 170 -23.31 0.85 8.30
CA PRO A 170 -22.69 2.08 7.82
C PRO A 170 -22.10 2.94 8.95
N HIS A 171 -22.55 2.75 10.20
CA HIS A 171 -22.20 3.60 11.33
C HIS A 171 -21.25 2.88 12.30
N ILE A 172 -20.07 3.46 12.50
CA ILE A 172 -19.19 3.16 13.64
C ILE A 172 -19.27 4.38 14.55
N PRO A 173 -19.47 4.22 15.87
CA PRO A 173 -19.44 5.35 16.79
C PRO A 173 -18.12 6.11 16.63
N THR A 174 -18.23 7.36 16.19
CA THR A 174 -17.16 8.36 16.12
C THR A 174 -16.71 8.66 17.53
N LEU A 175 -15.53 8.19 17.91
CA LEU A 175 -14.78 8.80 19.01
C LEU A 175 -13.30 8.86 18.64
N GLN A 176 -12.81 10.10 18.66
CA GLN A 176 -11.43 10.50 18.64
C GLN A 176 -10.66 9.74 19.71
N GLU A 177 -9.72 8.88 19.33
CA GLU A 177 -8.33 8.88 19.79
C GLU A 177 -7.57 7.66 19.27
N GLU A 178 -6.26 7.75 19.41
CA GLU A 178 -5.27 7.00 18.67
C GLU A 178 -5.28 5.50 19.02
N GLY A 179 -5.04 4.65 18.02
CA GLY A 179 -4.52 3.30 18.24
C GLY A 179 -5.49 2.18 18.57
N PHE A 180 -6.76 2.45 18.90
CA PHE A 180 -7.57 1.44 19.64
C PHE A 180 -8.95 1.04 19.10
N ARG A 181 -9.34 1.36 17.86
CA ARG A 181 -10.65 0.89 17.30
C ARG A 181 -10.60 0.44 15.83
N ARG A 182 -9.68 -0.48 15.50
CA ARG A 182 -9.79 -1.25 14.23
C ARG A 182 -10.90 -2.29 14.26
N ASP A 183 -11.33 -2.68 15.44
CA ASP A 183 -12.20 -3.84 15.69
C ASP A 183 -13.60 -3.68 15.06
N SER A 184 -14.19 -2.48 15.16
CA SER A 184 -15.51 -2.19 14.58
C SER A 184 -15.46 -1.88 13.07
N ILE A 185 -14.29 -1.51 12.54
CA ILE A 185 -14.13 -1.18 11.12
C ILE A 185 -14.27 -2.43 10.25
N GLN A 186 -13.85 -3.59 10.76
CA GLN A 186 -13.85 -4.84 9.98
C GLN A 186 -15.25 -5.31 9.56
N VAL A 187 -16.29 -4.96 10.32
CA VAL A 187 -17.70 -5.29 10.03
C VAL A 187 -18.48 -4.10 9.49
N SER A 188 -17.77 -3.14 8.88
CA SER A 188 -18.36 -1.95 8.25
C SER A 188 -18.37 -2.01 6.72
N GLU A 189 -19.07 -1.05 6.13
CA GLU A 189 -19.11 -0.84 4.68
C GLU A 189 -17.95 0.03 4.16
N LEU A 190 -17.00 0.42 5.02
CA LEU A 190 -15.86 1.28 4.66
C LEU A 190 -14.87 0.58 3.73
N LEU A 191 -14.03 1.39 3.06
CA LEU A 191 -12.83 0.90 2.39
C LEU A 191 -11.82 0.37 3.42
N GLY A 192 -10.89 -0.46 2.94
CA GLY A 192 -9.72 -0.79 3.74
C GLY A 192 -9.98 -1.86 4.80
N THR A 193 -11.10 -2.58 4.70
CA THR A 193 -11.46 -3.71 5.58
C THR A 193 -10.81 -5.00 5.11
N MET A 194 -10.49 -5.91 6.04
CA MET A 194 -9.93 -7.23 5.70
C MET A 194 -10.96 -8.11 5.03
N ILE A 195 -10.53 -8.77 3.97
CA ILE A 195 -11.31 -9.81 3.28
C ILE A 195 -10.44 -11.04 3.06
N ALA A 196 -11.10 -12.20 3.00
CA ALA A 196 -10.47 -13.46 2.63
C ALA A 196 -11.40 -14.28 1.74
N PRO A 197 -10.86 -15.18 0.90
CA PRO A 197 -11.68 -16.19 0.25
C PRO A 197 -12.13 -17.22 1.29
N SER A 198 -13.40 -17.61 1.25
CA SER A 198 -13.98 -18.67 2.11
C SER A 198 -13.18 -19.98 2.10
N ARG A 199 -12.56 -20.32 0.96
CA ARG A 199 -11.70 -21.52 0.81
C ARG A 199 -10.34 -21.41 1.50
N ASN A 200 -9.88 -20.20 1.79
CA ASN A 200 -8.64 -19.94 2.53
C ASN A 200 -8.85 -18.75 3.47
N PRO A 201 -9.65 -18.94 4.53
CA PRO A 201 -10.26 -17.84 5.28
C PRO A 201 -9.28 -17.07 6.16
N THR A 202 -8.04 -17.53 6.28
CA THR A 202 -6.99 -16.94 7.12
C THR A 202 -5.95 -16.18 6.30
N ARG A 203 -5.97 -16.33 4.97
CA ARG A 203 -5.18 -15.54 4.03
C ARG A 203 -5.96 -14.29 3.67
N GLU A 204 -5.58 -13.19 4.29
CA GLU A 204 -6.32 -11.95 4.20
C GLU A 204 -5.56 -10.91 3.39
N GLY A 205 -6.36 -10.11 2.67
CA GLY A 205 -5.95 -8.85 2.08
C GLY A 205 -7.02 -7.80 2.35
N THR A 206 -6.88 -6.67 1.69
CA THR A 206 -7.73 -5.51 1.87
C THR A 206 -8.76 -5.39 0.74
N LYS A 207 -10.00 -5.10 1.11
CA LYS A 207 -11.04 -4.64 0.20
C LYS A 207 -10.73 -3.21 -0.21
N GLY A 208 -10.41 -3.03 -1.49
CA GLY A 208 -10.20 -1.74 -2.12
C GLY A 208 -11.53 -1.07 -2.45
N LEU A 209 -11.55 -0.33 -3.56
CA LEU A 209 -12.71 0.47 -3.98
C LEU A 209 -13.91 -0.38 -4.40
N TYR A 210 -15.09 0.16 -4.13
CA TYR A 210 -16.28 -0.08 -4.92
C TYR A 210 -16.18 0.59 -6.30
N LEU A 211 -16.44 -0.19 -7.34
CA LEU A 211 -16.57 0.24 -8.73
C LEU A 211 -18.03 0.06 -9.17
N ARG A 212 -18.45 0.86 -10.16
CA ARG A 212 -19.76 0.72 -10.78
C ARG A 212 -19.60 0.28 -12.22
N ILE A 213 -20.06 -0.92 -12.53
CA ILE A 213 -20.25 -1.31 -13.93
C ILE A 213 -21.47 -0.52 -14.43
N ARG A 214 -21.33 0.18 -15.56
CA ARG A 214 -22.49 0.76 -16.24
C ARG A 214 -23.08 -0.28 -17.16
N ASN A 215 -24.38 -0.51 -17.03
CA ASN A 215 -25.15 -1.49 -17.79
C ASN A 215 -24.61 -2.94 -17.61
N PRO A 216 -25.15 -3.73 -16.66
CA PRO A 216 -26.10 -3.34 -15.62
C PRO A 216 -25.44 -2.42 -14.59
N GLU A 217 -26.21 -1.53 -13.97
CA GLU A 217 -25.75 -0.68 -12.86
C GLU A 217 -25.50 -1.56 -11.61
N THR A 218 -24.33 -2.19 -11.58
CA THR A 218 -23.89 -3.12 -10.54
C THR A 218 -22.68 -2.54 -9.82
N VAL A 219 -22.74 -2.56 -8.49
CA VAL A 219 -21.63 -2.15 -7.63
C VAL A 219 -20.84 -3.40 -7.22
N ILE A 220 -19.54 -3.35 -7.46
CA ILE A 220 -18.60 -4.44 -7.19
C ILE A 220 -17.45 -3.90 -6.35
N ALA A 221 -16.79 -4.73 -5.55
CA ALA A 221 -15.55 -4.35 -4.87
C ALA A 221 -14.32 -4.81 -5.67
N LEU A 222 -13.24 -4.04 -5.59
CA LEU A 222 -11.92 -4.30 -6.17
C LEU A 222 -10.95 -4.78 -5.09
N THR A 223 -10.13 -5.76 -5.41
CA THR A 223 -8.97 -6.17 -4.60
C THR A 223 -7.91 -6.80 -5.52
N CYS A 224 -6.84 -7.38 -4.96
CA CYS A 224 -5.85 -8.09 -5.74
C CYS A 224 -6.30 -9.52 -6.10
N ARG A 225 -5.84 -10.05 -7.25
CA ARG A 225 -6.06 -11.45 -7.63
C ARG A 225 -5.50 -12.36 -6.55
N HIS A 226 -4.28 -12.08 -6.13
CA HIS A 226 -3.61 -12.93 -5.16
C HIS A 226 -4.29 -12.90 -3.79
N VAL A 227 -5.21 -11.98 -3.49
CA VAL A 227 -6.02 -12.03 -2.26
C VAL A 227 -7.10 -13.10 -2.38
N VAL A 228 -7.78 -13.18 -3.52
CA VAL A 228 -8.95 -14.08 -3.70
C VAL A 228 -8.61 -15.44 -4.32
N VAL A 229 -7.42 -15.59 -4.93
CA VAL A 229 -6.92 -16.83 -5.51
C VAL A 229 -5.68 -17.30 -4.76
N GLY A 230 -5.74 -18.53 -4.23
CA GLY A 230 -4.65 -19.20 -3.50
C GLY A 230 -3.38 -19.39 -4.34
N PRO A 231 -2.18 -19.43 -3.72
CA PRO A 231 -0.92 -19.61 -4.45
C PRO A 231 -0.77 -21.01 -5.09
N LYS A 232 -1.51 -22.00 -4.58
CA LYS A 232 -1.55 -23.37 -5.12
C LYS A 232 -2.62 -23.54 -6.20
N GLU A 233 -3.46 -22.54 -6.43
CA GLU A 233 -4.51 -22.61 -7.44
C GLU A 233 -3.95 -22.30 -8.82
N GLU A 234 -4.57 -22.88 -9.85
CA GLU A 234 -4.13 -22.71 -11.23
C GLU A 234 -4.19 -21.24 -11.68
N ASN A 235 -3.24 -20.85 -12.52
CA ASN A 235 -3.18 -19.52 -13.10
C ASN A 235 -4.11 -19.39 -14.32
N ILE A 236 -5.42 -19.50 -14.07
CA ILE A 236 -6.47 -19.34 -15.08
C ILE A 236 -7.30 -18.09 -14.81
N ASP A 237 -7.96 -17.60 -15.86
CA ASP A 237 -9.01 -16.60 -15.72
C ASP A 237 -10.17 -17.25 -14.96
N PHE A 238 -10.66 -16.58 -13.93
CA PHE A 238 -11.82 -16.99 -13.18
C PHE A 238 -12.98 -16.06 -13.53
N CYS A 239 -14.11 -16.66 -13.90
CA CYS A 239 -15.39 -15.98 -14.06
C CYS A 239 -16.41 -16.66 -13.15
N HIS A 240 -17.28 -15.88 -12.52
CA HIS A 240 -18.39 -16.44 -11.77
C HIS A 240 -19.30 -17.26 -12.71
N ASP A 241 -19.63 -18.47 -12.28
CA ASP A 241 -20.69 -19.29 -12.86
C ASP A 241 -21.51 -19.96 -11.74
N ALA A 242 -22.72 -20.43 -12.07
CA ALA A 242 -23.65 -21.00 -11.11
C ALA A 242 -23.11 -22.24 -10.36
N ASN A 243 -22.08 -22.90 -10.89
CA ASN A 243 -21.49 -24.13 -10.33
C ASN A 243 -20.15 -23.87 -9.63
N ASN A 244 -19.56 -22.68 -9.80
CA ASN A 244 -18.21 -22.35 -9.33
C ASN A 244 -18.21 -20.98 -8.64
N SER A 245 -19.07 -20.82 -7.62
CA SER A 245 -19.05 -19.65 -6.76
C SER A 245 -17.87 -19.68 -5.79
N ARG A 246 -17.24 -18.52 -5.59
CA ARG A 246 -16.13 -18.30 -4.65
C ARG A 246 -16.51 -17.21 -3.66
N GLY A 247 -17.07 -17.60 -2.52
CA GLY A 247 -17.49 -16.66 -1.48
C GLY A 247 -16.32 -15.89 -0.88
N ILE A 248 -16.52 -14.59 -0.66
CA ILE A 248 -15.58 -13.70 0.03
C ILE A 248 -16.16 -13.34 1.39
N ILE A 249 -15.33 -13.49 2.43
CA ILE A 249 -15.70 -13.22 3.83
C ILE A 249 -15.06 -11.92 4.33
N GLN A 250 -15.81 -11.16 5.14
CA GLN A 250 -15.36 -9.92 5.76
C GLN A 250 -15.80 -9.89 7.25
N PRO A 251 -14.87 -9.78 8.20
CA PRO A 251 -13.44 -10.06 8.06
C PRO A 251 -13.14 -11.54 7.75
N GLY A 252 -11.90 -11.85 7.39
CA GLY A 252 -11.41 -13.22 7.40
C GLY A 252 -11.35 -13.81 8.83
N ASN A 253 -11.11 -15.11 8.91
CA ASN A 253 -11.08 -15.85 10.19
C ASN A 253 -9.95 -15.40 11.10
N LYS A 254 -8.80 -15.04 10.52
CA LYS A 254 -7.66 -14.59 11.31
C LYS A 254 -8.00 -13.28 12.00
N THR A 255 -8.42 -12.27 11.24
CA THR A 255 -8.81 -10.97 11.77
C THR A 255 -9.99 -11.10 12.74
N TYR A 256 -11.01 -11.90 12.44
CA TYR A 256 -12.14 -12.11 13.37
C TYR A 256 -11.69 -12.67 14.73
N LYS A 257 -10.88 -13.74 14.73
CA LYS A 257 -10.37 -14.37 15.96
C LYS A 257 -9.47 -13.41 16.74
N ASP A 258 -8.49 -12.80 16.06
CA ASP A 258 -7.55 -11.86 16.69
C ASP A 258 -8.30 -10.68 17.33
N THR A 259 -9.28 -10.11 16.64
CA THR A 259 -10.08 -8.99 17.14
C THR A 259 -10.95 -9.39 18.33
N THR A 260 -11.65 -10.53 18.27
CA THR A 260 -12.50 -10.96 19.39
C THR A 260 -11.68 -11.36 20.62
N GLU A 261 -10.53 -12.01 20.44
CA GLU A 261 -9.59 -12.32 21.52
C GLU A 261 -9.00 -11.05 22.14
N PHE A 262 -8.57 -10.10 21.31
CA PHE A 262 -8.07 -8.80 21.77
C PHE A 262 -9.10 -8.06 22.62
N LEU A 263 -10.36 -7.97 22.18
CA LEU A 263 -11.42 -7.32 22.93
C LEU A 263 -11.71 -8.02 24.27
N ARG A 264 -11.77 -9.36 24.29
CA ARG A 264 -11.94 -10.11 25.56
C ARG A 264 -10.79 -9.84 26.54
N ASN A 265 -9.55 -9.84 26.05
CA ASN A 265 -8.36 -9.56 26.87
C ASN A 265 -8.35 -8.12 27.39
N ARG A 266 -8.77 -7.14 26.58
CA ARG A 266 -8.95 -5.75 27.01
C ARG A 266 -10.01 -5.63 28.09
N ILE A 267 -11.21 -6.16 27.89
CA ILE A 267 -12.30 -6.11 28.87
C ILE A 267 -11.84 -6.68 30.22
N SER A 268 -11.15 -7.83 30.19
CA SER A 268 -10.57 -8.43 31.39
C SER A 268 -9.52 -7.53 32.06
N SER A 269 -8.62 -6.94 31.28
CA SER A 269 -7.55 -6.06 31.79
C SER A 269 -8.10 -4.76 32.38
N THR A 270 -9.09 -4.17 31.70
CA THR A 270 -9.81 -2.97 32.13
C THR A 270 -10.57 -3.25 33.43
N GLN A 271 -11.22 -4.42 33.55
CA GLN A 271 -11.87 -4.83 34.80
C GLN A 271 -10.86 -4.94 35.95
N SER A 272 -9.72 -5.61 35.76
CA SER A 272 -8.67 -5.68 36.79
C SER A 272 -8.12 -4.31 37.17
N ALA A 273 -8.02 -3.37 36.23
CA ALA A 273 -7.60 -2.01 36.50
C ALA A 273 -8.65 -1.22 37.31
N ILE A 274 -9.95 -1.46 37.08
CA ILE A 274 -11.05 -0.90 37.88
C ILE A 274 -10.95 -1.43 39.31
N ASP A 275 -10.85 -2.75 39.49
CA ASP A 275 -10.78 -3.40 40.81
C ASP A 275 -9.57 -2.86 41.61
N LEU A 276 -8.42 -2.70 40.96
CA LEU A 276 -7.23 -2.10 41.56
C LEU A 276 -7.46 -0.63 41.96
N CYS A 277 -8.08 0.17 41.08
CA CYS A 277 -8.38 1.57 41.38
C CYS A 277 -9.32 1.71 42.59
N GLU A 278 -10.30 0.82 42.72
CA GLU A 278 -11.24 0.78 43.85
C GLU A 278 -10.57 0.41 45.18
N SER A 279 -9.42 -0.29 45.14
CA SER A 279 -8.66 -0.64 46.34
C SER A 279 -7.83 0.51 46.92
N PHE A 280 -7.58 1.60 46.19
CA PHE A 280 -6.80 2.74 46.68
C PHE A 280 -7.62 3.67 47.59
N THR A 281 -6.95 4.29 48.56
CA THR A 281 -7.53 5.36 49.40
C THR A 281 -6.65 6.62 49.33
N PRO A 282 -7.15 7.76 48.82
CA PRO A 282 -8.48 7.95 48.24
C PRO A 282 -8.63 7.28 46.85
N VAL A 283 -9.87 6.92 46.51
CA VAL A 283 -10.20 6.33 45.21
C VAL A 283 -9.99 7.38 44.09
N PRO A 284 -9.28 7.06 43.00
CA PRO A 284 -9.08 7.97 41.88
C PRO A 284 -10.30 8.02 40.95
N HIS A 285 -11.39 8.68 41.40
CA HIS A 285 -12.69 8.69 40.71
C HIS A 285 -12.64 8.99 39.21
N LYS A 286 -11.90 10.02 38.77
CA LYS A 286 -11.76 10.37 37.35
C LYS A 286 -11.21 9.21 36.50
N ARG A 287 -10.24 8.47 37.04
CA ARG A 287 -9.62 7.34 36.35
C ARG A 287 -10.59 6.17 36.26
N ILE A 288 -11.35 5.90 37.34
CA ILE A 288 -12.34 4.84 37.36
C ILE A 288 -13.49 5.12 36.38
N GLU A 289 -13.99 6.35 36.33
CA GLU A 289 -15.04 6.74 35.38
C GLU A 289 -14.59 6.52 33.93
N HIS A 290 -13.35 6.91 33.60
CA HIS A 290 -12.76 6.67 32.29
C HIS A 290 -12.65 5.16 31.97
N LEU A 291 -12.09 4.36 32.89
CA LEU A 291 -11.97 2.90 32.70
C LEU A 291 -13.33 2.21 32.53
N ARG A 292 -14.36 2.65 33.27
CA ARG A 292 -15.73 2.11 33.14
C ARG A 292 -16.33 2.48 31.79
N SER A 293 -16.10 3.71 31.31
CA SER A 293 -16.51 4.12 29.96
C SER A 293 -15.83 3.25 28.90
N ASP A 294 -14.51 3.10 28.97
CA ASP A 294 -13.74 2.29 28.03
C ASP A 294 -14.24 0.84 27.99
N LYS A 295 -14.50 0.24 29.16
CA LYS A 295 -15.03 -1.13 29.27
C LYS A 295 -16.38 -1.29 28.58
N VAL A 296 -17.33 -0.38 28.81
CA VAL A 296 -18.65 -0.41 28.18
C VAL A 296 -18.53 -0.35 26.66
N GLU A 297 -17.60 0.45 26.14
CA GLU A 297 -17.38 0.56 24.70
C GLU A 297 -16.68 -0.68 24.11
N GLU A 298 -15.74 -1.29 24.83
CA GLU A 298 -15.12 -2.57 24.47
C GLU A 298 -16.16 -3.70 24.44
N GLU A 299 -17.02 -3.81 25.47
CA GLU A 299 -18.13 -4.77 25.54
C GLU A 299 -19.12 -4.56 24.38
N SER A 300 -19.50 -3.31 24.11
CA SER A 300 -20.35 -2.98 22.96
C SER A 300 -19.70 -3.36 21.63
N SER A 301 -18.38 -3.22 21.51
CA SER A 301 -17.63 -3.60 20.31
C SER A 301 -17.60 -5.11 20.11
N LEU A 302 -17.41 -5.87 21.19
CA LEU A 302 -17.47 -7.33 21.16
C LEU A 302 -18.88 -7.81 20.79
N GLN A 303 -19.92 -7.23 21.40
CA GLN A 303 -21.30 -7.55 21.11
C GLN A 303 -21.69 -7.32 19.63
N ARG A 304 -21.11 -6.30 18.98
CA ARG A 304 -21.32 -6.05 17.55
C ARG A 304 -20.71 -7.14 16.65
N LEU A 305 -19.72 -7.88 17.14
CA LEU A 305 -19.06 -8.96 16.39
C LEU A 305 -19.76 -10.31 16.56
N GLU A 306 -20.50 -10.54 17.65
CA GLU A 306 -21.20 -11.81 17.92
C GLU A 306 -22.06 -12.31 16.75
N PRO A 307 -22.83 -11.46 16.04
CA PRO A 307 -23.62 -11.93 14.90
C PRO A 307 -22.77 -12.43 13.72
N PHE A 308 -21.48 -12.13 13.71
CA PHE A 308 -20.53 -12.43 12.63
C PHE A 308 -19.65 -13.65 12.93
N GLU A 309 -20.00 -14.49 13.89
CA GLU A 309 -19.17 -15.63 14.30
C GLU A 309 -18.92 -16.63 13.15
N SER A 310 -19.98 -17.08 12.46
CA SER A 310 -19.85 -18.03 11.35
C SER A 310 -19.30 -17.37 10.08
N MET A 311 -18.58 -18.09 9.21
CA MET A 311 -18.11 -17.52 7.95
C MET A 311 -19.26 -17.21 6.99
N GLU A 312 -20.36 -17.97 7.05
CA GLU A 312 -21.54 -17.71 6.23
C GLU A 312 -22.17 -16.35 6.57
N SER A 313 -22.22 -16.00 7.85
CA SER A 313 -22.68 -14.70 8.30
C SER A 313 -21.80 -13.58 7.75
N ARG A 314 -20.47 -13.81 7.70
CA ARG A 314 -19.43 -12.91 7.16
C ARG A 314 -19.26 -12.94 5.65
N THR A 315 -19.92 -13.84 4.92
CA THR A 315 -19.78 -13.91 3.46
C THR A 315 -20.50 -12.72 2.83
N VAL A 316 -19.76 -11.72 2.37
CA VAL A 316 -20.29 -10.43 1.87
C VAL A 316 -20.62 -10.44 0.38
N GLY A 317 -20.17 -11.47 -0.33
CA GLY A 317 -20.26 -11.54 -1.77
C GLY A 317 -19.46 -12.71 -2.33
N HIS A 318 -19.19 -12.67 -3.63
CA HIS A 318 -18.42 -13.69 -4.33
C HIS A 318 -17.52 -13.07 -5.39
N VAL A 319 -16.43 -13.76 -5.76
CA VAL A 319 -15.59 -13.31 -6.87
C VAL A 319 -16.43 -13.32 -8.14
N LEU A 320 -16.56 -12.16 -8.79
CA LEU A 320 -17.21 -11.99 -10.08
C LEU A 320 -16.25 -12.35 -11.21
N PHE A 321 -15.04 -11.81 -11.14
CA PHE A 321 -14.00 -12.02 -12.14
C PHE A 321 -12.61 -11.84 -11.54
N SER A 322 -11.66 -12.66 -11.97
CA SER A 322 -10.24 -12.42 -11.73
C SER A 322 -9.44 -12.95 -12.91
N PRO A 323 -8.66 -12.11 -13.61
CA PRO A 323 -7.82 -12.58 -14.72
C PRO A 323 -6.72 -13.50 -14.20
N LYS A 324 -6.15 -14.34 -15.06
CA LYS A 324 -4.86 -14.99 -14.80
C LYS A 324 -3.76 -13.94 -14.66
N PHE A 325 -2.80 -14.19 -13.77
CA PHE A 325 -1.53 -13.46 -13.76
C PHE A 325 -0.93 -13.47 -15.15
N GLY A 326 -0.43 -12.31 -15.54
CA GLY A 326 0.02 -12.03 -16.88
C GLY A 326 0.31 -10.56 -17.02
N LEU A 327 0.90 -10.20 -18.15
CA LEU A 327 1.07 -8.81 -18.54
C LEU A 327 -0.20 -8.31 -19.24
N SER A 328 -0.54 -7.05 -19.02
CA SER A 328 -1.51 -6.33 -19.83
C SER A 328 -0.99 -6.17 -21.26
N SER A 329 -1.90 -5.87 -22.18
CA SER A 329 -1.55 -5.48 -23.56
C SER A 329 -1.17 -4.00 -23.69
N SER A 330 -1.07 -3.26 -22.58
CA SER A 330 -0.67 -1.85 -22.58
C SER A 330 0.84 -1.69 -22.79
N SER A 331 1.23 -0.49 -23.20
CA SER A 331 2.63 -0.07 -23.28
C SER A 331 2.83 1.12 -22.34
N PRO A 332 3.61 0.97 -21.25
CA PRO A 332 4.32 -0.24 -20.84
C PRO A 332 3.39 -1.35 -20.33
N ALA A 333 3.88 -2.58 -20.36
CA ALA A 333 3.16 -3.74 -19.83
C ALA A 333 3.05 -3.68 -18.29
N ARG A 334 1.83 -3.81 -17.77
CA ARG A 334 1.51 -3.82 -16.34
C ARG A 334 1.13 -5.23 -15.88
N PHE A 335 1.46 -5.58 -14.64
CA PHE A 335 1.13 -6.90 -14.10
C PHE A 335 -0.36 -6.97 -13.73
N ARG A 336 -1.04 -8.03 -14.16
CA ARG A 336 -2.47 -8.24 -13.88
C ARG A 336 -2.64 -8.96 -12.55
N ASP A 337 -2.80 -8.19 -11.48
CA ASP A 337 -3.05 -8.68 -10.13
C ASP A 337 -4.24 -7.97 -9.48
N TRP A 338 -5.42 -8.21 -10.03
CA TRP A 338 -6.67 -7.65 -9.53
C TRP A 338 -7.81 -8.67 -9.58
N ALA A 339 -8.86 -8.42 -8.82
CA ALA A 339 -10.07 -9.21 -8.81
C ALA A 339 -11.27 -8.32 -8.48
N LEU A 340 -12.43 -8.73 -9.00
CA LEU A 340 -13.72 -8.08 -8.80
C LEU A 340 -14.61 -8.99 -7.98
N ILE A 341 -15.32 -8.40 -7.03
CA ILE A 341 -16.21 -9.07 -6.11
C ILE A 341 -17.61 -8.51 -6.29
N GLU A 342 -18.56 -9.35 -6.65
CA GLU A 342 -19.97 -8.99 -6.64
C GLU A 342 -20.50 -9.07 -5.20
N LEU A 343 -21.17 -8.00 -4.76
CA LEU A 343 -21.62 -7.85 -3.38
C LEU A 343 -23.06 -8.36 -3.20
N ASP A 344 -23.31 -9.06 -2.10
CA ASP A 344 -24.66 -9.50 -1.74
C ASP A 344 -25.41 -8.37 -1.00
N GLN A 345 -26.49 -7.89 -1.60
CA GLN A 345 -27.37 -6.89 -0.99
C GLN A 345 -27.87 -7.29 0.40
N LYS A 346 -28.08 -8.58 0.67
CA LYS A 346 -28.58 -9.05 1.97
C LYS A 346 -27.57 -8.84 3.09
N LYS A 347 -26.30 -8.63 2.75
CA LYS A 347 -25.17 -8.50 3.69
C LYS A 347 -24.80 -7.05 3.99
N HIS A 348 -25.48 -6.10 3.35
CA HIS A 348 -25.27 -4.67 3.51
C HIS A 348 -26.55 -4.03 4.04
N GLN A 349 -26.42 -3.14 5.02
CA GLN A 349 -27.55 -2.33 5.50
C GLN A 349 -27.86 -1.22 4.50
N THR A 350 -26.82 -0.61 3.93
CA THR A 350 -26.98 0.34 2.83
C THR A 350 -27.33 -0.43 1.56
N PRO A 351 -28.28 0.05 0.74
CA PRO A 351 -28.46 -0.47 -0.60
C PRO A 351 -27.12 -0.48 -1.35
N VAL A 352 -26.70 -1.61 -1.90
CA VAL A 352 -25.39 -1.81 -2.56
C VAL A 352 -25.15 -0.75 -3.63
N LYS A 353 -26.20 -0.35 -4.35
CA LYS A 353 -26.17 0.75 -5.33
C LYS A 353 -25.79 2.12 -4.76
N GLN A 354 -26.08 2.34 -3.48
CA GLN A 354 -25.81 3.57 -2.74
C GLN A 354 -24.49 3.53 -1.97
N LEU A 355 -23.76 2.40 -1.98
CA LEU A 355 -22.44 2.31 -1.37
C LEU A 355 -21.49 3.34 -1.98
N ARG A 356 -20.64 3.86 -1.10
CA ARG A 356 -19.68 4.93 -1.39
C ARG A 356 -18.32 4.48 -0.91
N ASN A 357 -17.28 4.94 -1.56
CA ASN A 357 -15.89 4.56 -1.28
C ASN A 357 -15.35 5.19 0.01
N THR A 358 -16.15 5.29 1.06
CA THR A 358 -15.84 6.05 2.28
C THR A 358 -14.68 5.41 3.03
N ALA A 359 -13.70 6.23 3.39
CA ALA A 359 -12.58 5.81 4.21
C ALA A 359 -12.75 6.31 5.66
N PRO A 360 -12.11 5.67 6.65
CA PRO A 360 -12.21 6.09 8.06
C PRO A 360 -11.72 7.52 8.30
N GLU A 361 -12.30 8.21 9.30
CA GLU A 361 -12.21 9.68 9.48
C GLU A 361 -10.79 10.26 9.57
N ARG A 362 -9.76 9.47 9.91
CA ARG A 362 -8.36 9.96 9.95
C ARG A 362 -7.76 10.28 8.59
N LEU A 363 -8.41 9.95 7.47
CA LEU A 363 -8.02 10.46 6.15
C LEU A 363 -8.51 11.88 5.89
N HIS A 364 -9.43 12.44 6.69
CA HIS A 364 -9.93 13.82 6.54
C HIS A 364 -8.93 14.92 6.90
N ALA A 365 -7.74 14.57 7.44
CA ALA A 365 -6.65 15.54 7.63
C ALA A 365 -6.06 16.03 6.29
N ILE A 366 -6.30 15.27 5.20
CA ILE A 366 -6.20 15.76 3.84
C ILE A 366 -7.59 16.33 3.53
N ASN A 367 -7.67 17.61 3.13
CA ASN A 367 -8.89 18.20 2.61
C ASN A 367 -9.29 17.47 1.32
N VAL A 368 -9.85 16.26 1.43
CA VAL A 368 -10.39 15.50 0.31
C VAL A 368 -11.75 16.13 0.01
N TRP A 369 -11.76 17.09 -0.91
CA TRP A 369 -12.99 17.74 -1.34
C TRP A 369 -13.84 16.70 -2.09
N PRO A 370 -15.12 16.49 -1.72
CA PRO A 370 -15.97 15.44 -2.29
C PRO A 370 -16.24 15.57 -3.81
N GLU A 371 -15.88 16.69 -4.43
CA GLU A 371 -16.43 17.08 -5.74
C GLU A 371 -15.58 16.67 -6.96
N PHE A 372 -14.40 16.04 -6.80
CA PHE A 372 -13.52 15.73 -7.95
C PHE A 372 -12.82 14.35 -7.91
N MET A 373 -13.53 13.29 -7.52
CA MET A 373 -12.92 11.96 -7.36
C MET A 373 -12.96 11.11 -8.64
N ARG A 374 -12.09 11.41 -9.61
CA ARG A 374 -11.81 10.58 -10.82
C ARG A 374 -10.62 9.63 -10.58
N VAL A 375 -10.37 8.69 -11.49
CA VAL A 375 -9.05 8.03 -11.59
C VAL A 375 -8.04 9.09 -12.04
N MET A 376 -6.90 9.16 -11.37
CA MET A 376 -5.85 10.11 -11.73
C MET A 376 -5.09 9.60 -12.95
N PRO A 377 -4.92 10.42 -14.01
CA PRO A 377 -4.12 10.00 -15.13
C PRO A 377 -2.66 9.81 -14.79
N GLU A 378 -2.00 8.85 -15.43
CA GLU A 378 -0.58 8.59 -15.17
C GLU A 378 0.27 9.82 -15.46
N ALA A 379 -0.08 10.60 -16.49
CA ALA A 379 0.61 11.84 -16.81
C ALA A 379 0.55 12.86 -15.65
N GLU A 380 -0.58 12.94 -14.94
CA GLU A 380 -0.75 13.84 -13.79
C GLU A 380 -0.01 13.34 -12.55
N MET A 381 0.07 12.02 -12.37
CA MET A 381 0.89 11.41 -11.32
C MET A 381 2.40 11.64 -11.51
N ARG A 382 2.86 11.98 -12.72
CA ARG A 382 4.28 12.24 -13.06
C ARG A 382 4.69 13.71 -12.98
N CYS A 383 3.73 14.64 -12.96
CA CYS A 383 3.99 16.07 -13.08
C CYS A 383 2.88 16.86 -12.37
N PRO A 384 3.06 17.21 -11.09
CA PRO A 384 2.09 18.04 -10.37
C PRO A 384 2.09 19.51 -10.82
N ASP A 385 2.85 19.91 -11.86
CA ASP A 385 2.75 21.23 -12.51
C ASP A 385 1.42 21.44 -13.26
N PHE A 386 0.44 20.54 -13.13
CA PHE A 386 -0.91 20.82 -13.58
C PHE A 386 -1.55 21.82 -12.61
N GLU A 387 -1.68 23.08 -13.05
CA GLU A 387 -2.26 24.22 -12.33
C GLU A 387 -3.58 23.89 -11.59
N PHE A 388 -3.49 23.34 -10.38
CA PHE A 388 -4.53 23.42 -9.38
C PHE A 388 -4.09 24.44 -8.34
N ALA A 389 -4.28 25.72 -8.68
CA ALA A 389 -4.24 26.79 -7.71
C ALA A 389 -5.40 26.59 -6.71
N VAL A 390 -5.13 25.89 -5.60
CA VAL A 390 -5.94 26.03 -4.40
C VAL A 390 -5.64 27.43 -3.85
N PRO A 391 -6.58 28.38 -3.83
CA PRO A 391 -6.30 29.73 -3.36
C PRO A 391 -5.78 29.69 -1.92
N GLY A 392 -4.52 30.13 -1.72
CA GLY A 392 -3.90 30.23 -0.39
C GLY A 392 -2.89 29.14 -0.02
N LYS A 393 -2.58 28.17 -0.89
CA LYS A 393 -1.39 27.31 -0.72
C LYS A 393 -0.26 27.80 -1.62
N THR A 394 0.89 28.09 -1.03
CA THR A 394 2.15 28.27 -1.76
C THR A 394 2.41 27.02 -2.60
N VAL A 395 2.55 27.20 -3.92
CA VAL A 395 3.04 26.17 -4.83
C VAL A 395 4.42 25.75 -4.33
N VAL A 396 4.54 24.52 -3.84
CA VAL A 396 5.84 23.90 -3.64
C VAL A 396 6.12 23.14 -4.92
N ASP A 397 7.20 23.50 -5.61
CA ASP A 397 7.73 22.88 -6.84
C ASP A 397 8.27 21.46 -6.49
N GLU A 398 7.37 20.55 -6.08
CA GLU A 398 7.69 19.15 -5.76
C GLU A 398 7.31 18.27 -6.95
N ASP A 399 8.23 17.50 -7.55
CA ASP A 399 7.92 16.61 -8.70
C ASP A 399 7.25 15.29 -8.33
N PHE A 400 6.95 15.08 -7.05
CA PHE A 400 6.34 13.86 -6.56
C PHE A 400 4.94 14.14 -6.03
N MET A 401 4.06 13.15 -6.16
CA MET A 401 2.71 13.24 -5.64
C MET A 401 2.67 12.75 -4.19
N ARG A 402 2.03 13.51 -3.31
CA ARG A 402 1.65 13.03 -1.97
C ARG A 402 0.48 12.06 -2.08
N VAL A 403 0.60 10.93 -1.41
CA VAL A 403 -0.39 9.86 -1.46
C VAL A 403 -0.75 9.39 -0.07
N CYS A 404 -1.97 8.88 0.06
CA CYS A 404 -2.46 8.24 1.26
C CYS A 404 -3.16 6.91 0.92
N MET A 405 -3.27 6.05 1.92
CA MET A 405 -4.10 4.86 1.84
C MET A 405 -4.68 4.54 3.21
N TYR A 406 -5.73 3.73 3.22
CA TYR A 406 -6.17 3.03 4.42
C TYR A 406 -6.15 1.53 4.13
N GLY A 407 -5.13 0.87 4.67
CA GLY A 407 -5.03 -0.59 4.71
C GLY A 407 -5.40 -1.08 6.11
N SER A 408 -6.01 -2.26 6.23
CA SER A 408 -6.40 -2.73 7.57
C SER A 408 -5.18 -3.04 8.46
N ALA A 409 -4.07 -3.50 7.85
CA ALA A 409 -2.86 -3.84 8.58
C ALA A 409 -2.05 -2.58 8.95
N SER A 410 -1.93 -1.62 8.04
CA SER A 410 -1.23 -0.35 8.29
C SER A 410 -2.07 0.71 9.03
N GLY A 411 -3.40 0.65 8.92
CA GLY A 411 -4.27 1.79 9.20
C GLY A 411 -4.11 2.89 8.15
N ALA A 412 -4.31 4.14 8.56
CA ALA A 412 -4.05 5.30 7.71
C ALA A 412 -2.54 5.50 7.49
N SER A 413 -2.12 5.44 6.23
CA SER A 413 -0.74 5.63 5.80
C SER A 413 -0.63 6.80 4.84
N HIS A 414 0.51 7.48 4.90
CA HIS A 414 0.84 8.63 4.06
C HIS A 414 2.23 8.44 3.48
N GLY A 415 2.45 8.95 2.27
CA GLY A 415 3.70 8.80 1.55
C GLY A 415 3.79 9.69 0.33
N VAL A 416 4.79 9.42 -0.50
CA VAL A 416 5.06 10.12 -1.76
C VAL A 416 5.39 9.12 -2.86
N THR A 417 4.98 9.42 -4.09
CA THR A 417 5.39 8.63 -5.26
C THR A 417 6.85 8.87 -5.60
N ASN A 418 7.51 7.86 -6.17
CA ASN A 418 8.78 8.06 -6.84
C ASN A 418 8.56 8.51 -8.29
N THR A 419 9.43 9.37 -8.82
CA THR A 419 9.36 9.84 -10.21
C THR A 419 9.89 8.79 -11.20
N ALA A 420 10.87 7.98 -10.79
CA ALA A 420 11.33 6.83 -11.56
C ALA A 420 10.44 5.60 -11.29
N ARG A 421 10.02 4.92 -12.35
CA ARG A 421 9.26 3.66 -12.23
C ARG A 421 10.14 2.53 -11.71
N SER A 422 9.54 1.62 -10.96
CA SER A 422 10.16 0.35 -10.59
C SER A 422 9.94 -0.66 -11.71
N VAL A 423 10.97 -1.44 -12.01
CA VAL A 423 10.85 -2.59 -12.94
C VAL A 423 10.96 -3.86 -12.12
N VAL A 424 9.93 -4.69 -12.15
CA VAL A 424 9.82 -5.88 -11.30
C VAL A 424 9.76 -7.13 -12.17
N ARG A 425 10.52 -8.16 -11.80
CA ARG A 425 10.49 -9.49 -12.41
C ARG A 425 9.82 -10.48 -11.48
N ARG A 426 8.76 -11.13 -11.96
CA ARG A 426 8.07 -12.22 -11.26
C ARG A 426 8.05 -13.48 -12.11
N PHE A 427 8.07 -14.64 -11.48
CA PHE A 427 7.87 -15.91 -12.16
C PHE A 427 6.43 -16.38 -12.00
N VAL A 428 5.75 -16.60 -13.12
CA VAL A 428 4.38 -17.13 -13.15
C VAL A 428 4.41 -18.43 -13.93
N GLY A 429 4.18 -19.55 -13.25
CA GLY A 429 4.30 -20.89 -13.86
C GLY A 429 5.70 -21.17 -14.42
N GLY A 430 6.75 -20.65 -13.78
CA GLY A 430 8.14 -20.78 -14.23
C GLY A 430 8.54 -19.83 -15.36
N VAL A 431 7.62 -19.02 -15.89
CA VAL A 431 7.92 -18.04 -16.94
C VAL A 431 8.19 -16.67 -16.31
N PRO A 432 9.32 -16.01 -16.61
CA PRO A 432 9.59 -14.67 -16.12
C PRO A 432 8.67 -13.65 -16.81
N MET A 433 8.07 -12.79 -16.01
CA MET A 433 7.28 -11.65 -16.44
C MET A 433 7.90 -10.40 -15.86
N VAL A 434 8.20 -9.43 -16.72
CA VAL A 434 8.74 -8.13 -16.33
C VAL A 434 7.63 -7.10 -16.48
N SER A 435 7.35 -6.37 -15.40
CA SER A 435 6.30 -5.36 -15.35
C SER A 435 6.82 -4.05 -14.79
N GLU A 436 6.16 -2.96 -15.16
CA GLU A 436 6.39 -1.66 -14.57
C GLU A 436 5.37 -1.37 -13.47
N GLU A 437 5.89 -0.88 -12.35
CA GLU A 437 5.12 -0.52 -11.18
C GLU A 437 5.63 0.80 -10.61
N TRP A 438 4.83 1.41 -9.74
CA TRP A 438 5.28 2.58 -8.99
C TRP A 438 5.92 2.17 -7.67
N CYS A 439 6.91 2.94 -7.21
CA CYS A 439 7.36 2.87 -5.82
C CYS A 439 6.67 3.99 -5.03
N ILE A 440 6.14 3.68 -3.85
CA ILE A 440 5.69 4.70 -2.89
C ILE A 440 6.54 4.58 -1.63
N LEU A 441 7.05 5.73 -1.21
CA LEU A 441 7.84 5.88 -0.02
C LEU A 441 6.95 6.43 1.09
N GLY A 442 6.90 5.78 2.26
CA GLY A 442 6.07 6.24 3.37
C GLY A 442 6.58 7.55 3.98
N SER A 443 5.79 8.21 4.83
CA SER A 443 6.13 9.53 5.36
C SER A 443 7.37 9.51 6.27
N ILE A 444 8.07 10.64 6.33
CA ILE A 444 9.16 10.85 7.27
C ILE A 444 8.57 11.32 8.60
N ALA A 445 8.92 10.64 9.70
CA ALA A 445 8.51 11.02 11.05
C ALA A 445 9.61 10.65 12.04
N CYS A 446 9.93 11.56 12.97
CA CYS A 446 11.01 11.38 13.94
C CYS A 446 12.30 10.89 13.28
N GLU A 447 12.70 11.57 12.21
CA GLU A 447 13.98 11.32 11.54
C GLU A 447 14.10 9.98 10.81
N LYS A 448 13.00 9.21 10.72
CA LYS A 448 12.95 7.93 10.01
C LYS A 448 11.83 7.90 9.00
N ARG A 449 12.04 7.19 7.89
CA ARG A 449 10.95 6.91 6.96
C ARG A 449 10.09 5.78 7.51
N LYS A 450 8.80 6.05 7.68
CA LYS A 450 7.82 5.03 8.03
C LYS A 450 7.53 4.16 6.80
N HIS A 451 7.15 2.92 7.04
CA HIS A 451 6.59 2.04 6.02
C HIS A 451 5.29 2.66 5.50
N PHE A 452 5.10 2.63 4.18
CA PHE A 452 3.81 3.03 3.62
C PHE A 452 2.76 1.93 3.83
N SER A 453 3.15 0.66 3.74
CA SER A 453 2.25 -0.50 3.83
C SER A 453 2.80 -1.62 4.70
N LYS A 454 1.95 -2.59 5.02
CA LYS A 454 2.28 -3.83 5.73
C LYS A 454 1.66 -5.04 5.02
N GLN A 455 2.15 -6.23 5.38
CA GLN A 455 1.48 -7.47 5.02
C GLN A 455 0.03 -7.48 5.55
N GLY A 456 -0.93 -7.74 4.68
CA GLY A 456 -2.38 -7.60 4.87
C GLY A 456 -2.99 -6.45 4.06
N ASP A 457 -2.19 -5.49 3.59
CA ASP A 457 -2.70 -4.31 2.87
C ASP A 457 -2.89 -4.54 1.35
N SER A 458 -2.53 -5.71 0.81
CA SER A 458 -2.77 -6.02 -0.61
C SER A 458 -4.22 -5.79 -1.01
N GLY A 459 -4.44 -5.01 -2.07
CA GLY A 459 -5.77 -4.59 -2.51
C GLY A 459 -6.21 -3.22 -1.97
N ALA A 460 -5.48 -2.64 -1.01
CA ALA A 460 -5.72 -1.28 -0.53
C ALA A 460 -5.58 -0.27 -1.67
N SER A 461 -6.43 0.74 -1.64
CA SER A 461 -6.48 1.78 -2.65
C SER A 461 -5.64 2.97 -2.22
N VAL A 462 -4.76 3.40 -3.12
CA VAL A 462 -3.90 4.57 -2.93
C VAL A 462 -4.58 5.77 -3.58
N MET A 463 -4.68 6.85 -2.82
CA MET A 463 -5.30 8.11 -3.24
C MET A 463 -4.27 9.22 -3.22
N GLY A 464 -4.37 10.17 -4.15
CA GLY A 464 -3.61 11.42 -4.12
C GLY A 464 -4.13 12.39 -3.05
N ASP A 465 -3.48 13.55 -2.92
CA ASP A 465 -3.89 14.60 -1.98
C ASP A 465 -5.16 15.36 -2.40
N ASP A 466 -5.55 15.25 -3.67
CA ASP A 466 -6.86 15.65 -4.19
C ASP A 466 -7.95 14.57 -4.00
N GLY A 467 -7.57 13.43 -3.41
CA GLY A 467 -8.40 12.26 -3.16
C GLY A 467 -8.56 11.32 -4.36
N ARG A 468 -8.16 11.71 -5.57
CA ARG A 468 -8.28 10.84 -6.75
C ARG A 468 -7.50 9.56 -6.56
N VAL A 469 -8.04 8.47 -7.09
CA VAL A 469 -7.41 7.17 -6.94
C VAL A 469 -6.25 7.07 -7.91
N ALA A 470 -5.08 6.78 -7.35
CA ALA A 470 -3.82 6.68 -8.06
C ALA A 470 -3.50 5.22 -8.43
N ALA A 471 -3.68 4.28 -7.50
CA ALA A 471 -3.25 2.90 -7.68
C ALA A 471 -3.93 1.90 -6.72
N ILE A 472 -3.70 0.61 -6.97
CA ILE A 472 -3.96 -0.49 -6.03
C ILE A 472 -2.64 -1.10 -5.54
N LEU A 473 -2.52 -1.31 -4.23
CA LEU A 473 -1.34 -1.94 -3.61
C LEU A 473 -1.28 -3.44 -3.90
N THR A 474 -0.16 -3.94 -4.43
CA THR A 474 0.00 -5.36 -4.81
C THR A 474 1.07 -6.07 -3.99
N SER A 475 2.25 -5.46 -3.82
CA SER A 475 3.40 -6.12 -3.19
C SER A 475 4.30 -5.12 -2.47
N GLY A 476 5.32 -5.60 -1.78
CA GLY A 476 6.41 -4.75 -1.32
C GLY A 476 7.72 -5.52 -1.18
N ALA A 477 8.82 -4.78 -1.03
CA ALA A 477 10.15 -5.32 -0.77
C ALA A 477 10.26 -5.84 0.67
N GLN A 478 10.79 -7.03 0.91
CA GLN A 478 11.00 -7.58 2.26
C GLN A 478 12.49 -7.89 2.48
N GLY A 479 12.97 -7.48 3.66
CA GLY A 479 14.34 -7.72 4.12
C GLY A 479 14.71 -9.16 4.44
N VAL A 480 16.02 -9.42 4.50
CA VAL A 480 16.61 -10.69 4.98
C VAL A 480 16.86 -10.56 6.49
N ALA A 481 15.98 -11.10 7.33
CA ALA A 481 16.22 -11.15 8.77
C ALA A 481 16.77 -12.53 9.18
N GLU A 482 18.02 -12.59 9.65
CA GLU A 482 18.47 -13.65 10.56
C GLU A 482 18.20 -13.22 12.01
N GLU A 483 17.64 -14.11 12.82
CA GLU A 483 17.49 -13.94 14.27
C GLU A 483 18.86 -13.76 14.94
N SER A 484 19.34 -12.53 15.11
CA SER A 484 20.28 -12.19 16.18
C SER A 484 20.29 -10.70 16.49
N ILE A 485 19.87 -10.39 17.72
CA ILE A 485 20.13 -9.14 18.45
C ILE A 485 19.33 -7.92 17.93
N ILE A 486 18.01 -7.95 18.10
CA ILE A 486 17.18 -6.94 18.80
C ILE A 486 15.75 -7.49 18.79
N SER A 487 15.17 -7.62 19.99
CA SER A 487 13.88 -8.25 20.26
C SER A 487 12.70 -7.65 19.48
N ARG A 488 11.89 -8.52 18.87
CA ARG A 488 10.49 -8.33 18.41
C ARG A 488 10.23 -7.07 17.56
N MET A 489 10.42 -7.16 16.24
CA MET A 489 9.70 -6.32 15.28
C MET A 489 9.24 -7.16 14.09
N GLN A 490 7.91 -7.27 13.91
CA GLN A 490 7.29 -7.87 12.72
C GLN A 490 7.70 -7.06 11.47
N HIS A 491 8.28 -7.74 10.48
CA HIS A 491 8.97 -7.16 9.33
C HIS A 491 8.01 -6.54 8.27
N PRO A 492 8.07 -5.22 7.98
CA PRO A 492 7.25 -4.56 6.95
C PRO A 492 8.07 -4.00 5.76
N SER A 493 7.38 -3.73 4.64
CA SER A 493 7.95 -3.51 3.30
C SER A 493 7.68 -2.14 2.67
N ASN A 494 8.54 -1.68 1.74
CA ASN A 494 8.22 -0.61 0.77
C ASN A 494 7.36 -1.18 -0.37
N GLY A 495 6.20 -0.58 -0.67
CA GLY A 495 5.23 -1.16 -1.60
C GLY A 495 5.44 -0.86 -3.10
N CYS A 496 4.88 -1.73 -3.94
CA CYS A 496 4.82 -1.72 -5.40
C CYS A 496 3.33 -1.81 -5.83
N TRP A 497 2.93 -1.14 -6.93
CA TRP A 497 1.50 -0.89 -7.27
C TRP A 497 1.22 -0.98 -8.77
N THR A 498 -0.05 -1.28 -9.09
CA THR A 498 -0.60 -1.22 -10.46
C THR A 498 -1.55 -0.02 -10.61
N ILE A 499 -1.42 0.72 -11.73
CA ILE A 499 -2.24 1.89 -12.08
C ILE A 499 -3.58 1.44 -12.69
N LEU A 500 -4.68 2.11 -12.35
CA LEU A 500 -6.05 1.72 -12.73
C LEU A 500 -6.47 2.10 -14.17
N GLU A 501 -5.76 3.02 -14.83
CA GLU A 501 -6.15 3.53 -16.16
C GLU A 501 -6.31 2.46 -17.26
N ASP A 502 -5.64 1.31 -17.14
CA ASP A 502 -5.66 0.29 -18.19
C ASP A 502 -6.89 -0.61 -18.20
N MET A 503 -7.84 -0.49 -17.26
CA MET A 503 -9.07 -1.28 -17.29
C MET A 503 -9.95 -0.99 -18.53
N ASP A 504 -9.72 0.13 -19.23
CA ASP A 504 -10.46 0.53 -20.43
C ASP A 504 -10.03 -0.19 -21.72
N MET A 505 -8.77 -0.67 -21.83
CA MET A 505 -8.27 -1.36 -23.03
C MET A 505 -8.42 -2.89 -23.02
N MET A 506 -9.01 -3.47 -21.96
CA MET A 506 -8.85 -4.89 -21.59
C MET A 506 -9.87 -5.90 -22.15
N TRP A 507 -10.74 -5.52 -23.09
CA TRP A 507 -11.83 -6.39 -23.54
C TRP A 507 -11.54 -7.08 -24.88
N SER A 508 -10.98 -8.29 -24.84
CA SER A 508 -10.91 -9.18 -26.01
C SER A 508 -11.56 -10.54 -25.75
N GLY A 509 -12.20 -11.12 -26.77
CA GLY A 509 -12.85 -12.43 -26.69
C GLY A 509 -14.29 -12.41 -26.17
N TRP A 510 -14.76 -13.53 -25.59
CA TRP A 510 -16.17 -13.74 -25.24
C TRP A 510 -16.73 -12.70 -24.22
N ALA A 511 -15.86 -11.97 -23.50
CA ALA A 511 -16.23 -10.78 -22.75
C ALA A 511 -16.86 -9.69 -23.64
N LYS A 512 -16.37 -9.49 -24.87
CA LYS A 512 -17.05 -8.66 -25.89
C LYS A 512 -18.39 -9.22 -26.33
N LYS A 513 -18.62 -10.54 -26.26
CA LYS A 513 -19.83 -11.21 -26.76
C LYS A 513 -20.96 -11.25 -25.73
N PHE A 514 -20.61 -11.42 -24.45
CA PHE A 514 -21.54 -11.25 -23.31
C PHE A 514 -21.92 -9.77 -23.12
N LEU A 515 -20.98 -8.85 -23.38
CA LEU A 515 -21.22 -7.40 -23.40
C LEU A 515 -21.83 -6.90 -24.72
N TRP A 516 -21.80 -7.64 -25.84
CA TRP A 516 -22.42 -7.18 -27.10
C TRP A 516 -23.94 -7.07 -27.01
N THR A 517 -24.57 -7.87 -26.15
CA THR A 517 -25.99 -7.75 -25.80
C THR A 517 -26.28 -6.50 -24.93
N ILE A 518 -25.25 -5.80 -24.46
CA ILE A 518 -25.34 -4.66 -23.55
C ILE A 518 -24.64 -3.39 -24.11
N CYS A 519 -23.89 -3.49 -25.21
CA CYS A 519 -23.10 -2.40 -25.79
C CYS A 519 -23.90 -1.45 -26.68
N ILE A 520 -24.48 -0.42 -26.05
CA ILE A 520 -24.45 0.93 -26.61
C ILE A 520 -23.75 1.83 -25.57
N ASN A 521 -22.60 2.40 -25.96
CA ASN A 521 -21.81 3.44 -25.29
C ASN A 521 -20.97 3.09 -24.04
N VAL A 522 -19.78 2.52 -24.26
CA VAL A 522 -18.65 2.52 -23.31
C VAL A 522 -17.85 3.82 -23.46
N TYR A 523 -18.33 4.89 -22.81
CA TYR A 523 -17.62 6.18 -22.63
C TYR A 523 -17.65 6.62 -21.16
N ASN A 524 -17.88 5.69 -20.24
CA ASN A 524 -18.70 6.03 -19.09
C ASN A 524 -18.50 5.01 -17.94
N LEU A 525 -17.33 4.98 -17.32
CA LEU A 525 -17.17 4.50 -15.93
C LEU A 525 -17.25 5.75 -15.03
N THR A 526 -18.20 5.81 -14.10
CA THR A 526 -18.27 6.90 -13.10
C THR A 526 -18.05 6.34 -11.70
N ILE A 527 -17.16 7.00 -10.98
CA ILE A 527 -17.00 6.87 -9.55
C ILE A 527 -17.93 7.93 -8.92
N ASP A 528 -19.11 7.50 -8.47
CA ASP A 528 -20.15 8.39 -7.92
C ASP A 528 -20.05 8.48 -6.38
N TRP A 529 -20.06 9.69 -5.85
CA TRP A 529 -19.88 10.05 -4.44
C TRP A 529 -20.65 11.33 -4.10
N THR A 530 -21.29 11.41 -2.93
CA THR A 530 -21.76 12.69 -2.36
C THR A 530 -21.56 12.71 -0.84
N ALA A 531 -21.56 13.90 -0.22
CA ALA A 531 -21.46 14.07 1.23
C ALA A 531 -22.84 14.17 1.90
N SER A 532 -23.01 13.55 3.06
CA SER A 532 -24.18 13.75 3.94
C SER A 532 -23.79 14.78 5.00
N LEU A 533 -24.09 16.06 4.77
CA LEU A 533 -23.97 17.10 5.79
C LEU A 533 -25.25 17.11 6.64
N GLY A 534 -25.22 16.41 7.78
CA GLY A 534 -26.21 16.57 8.85
C GLY A 534 -25.85 17.80 9.68
N GLY A 535 -26.63 18.87 9.57
CA GLY A 535 -26.37 20.15 10.23
C GLY A 535 -26.73 20.18 11.71
N THR A 536 -26.05 21.04 12.46
CA THR A 536 -26.71 22.04 13.33
C THR A 536 -25.73 23.16 13.68
N THR A 537 -26.02 24.34 13.16
CA THR A 537 -25.34 25.61 13.46
C THR A 537 -25.68 26.03 14.90
N ARG A 538 -24.67 26.27 15.74
CA ARG A 538 -24.80 27.17 16.90
C ARG A 538 -23.68 28.21 16.89
N TYR A 539 -24.14 29.45 16.95
CA TYR A 539 -23.41 30.69 17.13
C TYR A 539 -22.40 30.65 18.28
N HIS A 540 -21.24 31.29 18.07
CA HIS A 540 -20.77 32.36 18.97
C HIS A 540 -19.73 33.25 18.27
N SER A 541 -20.05 34.56 18.23
CA SER A 541 -19.19 35.76 18.33
C SER A 541 -17.69 35.58 18.04
N GLY A 542 -17.06 36.26 17.09
CA GLY A 542 -17.21 37.67 16.73
C GLY A 542 -15.86 38.34 16.96
N VAL A 543 -15.13 38.64 15.90
CA VAL A 543 -14.10 39.71 15.88
C VAL A 543 -14.11 40.29 14.48
N ASP A 544 -14.37 41.58 14.47
CA ASP A 544 -14.45 42.49 13.34
C ASP A 544 -13.02 42.90 12.94
N TYR A 545 -12.63 42.72 11.68
CA TYR A 545 -11.54 43.49 11.08
C TYR A 545 -11.90 43.83 9.63
N SER A 546 -12.47 45.02 9.52
CA SER A 546 -12.52 45.82 8.30
C SER A 546 -11.17 45.89 7.58
N GLY A 547 -11.19 45.67 6.27
CA GLY A 547 -10.01 45.77 5.41
C GLY A 547 -10.38 45.71 3.94
N ARG A 548 -10.93 46.81 3.41
CA ARG A 548 -11.14 47.05 1.98
C ARG A 548 -9.81 46.94 1.23
N VAL A 549 -9.76 46.13 0.17
CA VAL A 549 -8.99 46.49 -1.04
C VAL A 549 -9.80 46.13 -2.28
N SER A 550 -9.93 47.15 -3.11
CA SER A 550 -10.62 47.29 -4.37
C SER A 550 -10.08 46.40 -5.48
N ALA A 551 -11.01 45.91 -6.32
CA ALA A 551 -10.76 45.51 -7.70
C ALA A 551 -10.07 46.64 -8.49
N ILE A 552 -9.23 46.28 -9.47
CA ILE A 552 -8.98 46.98 -10.74
C ILE A 552 -7.99 46.13 -11.57
N TYR A 553 -8.48 45.71 -12.74
CA TYR A 553 -7.88 45.16 -13.97
C TYR A 553 -7.01 43.89 -13.94
#